data_AF-A0A371AR87-F1
#
_entry.id   AF-A0A371AR87-F1
#
_cell.length_a   1.000
_cell.length_b   1.000
_cell.length_c   1.000
_cell.angle_alpha   90.00
_cell.angle_beta   90.00
_cell.angle_gamma   90.00
#
_symmetry.space_group_name_H-M   'P 1'
#
loop_
_entity.id
_entity.type
_entity.pdbx_description
1 polymer ?
#
loop_
_entity_poly.entity_id
_entity_poly.type
_entity_poly.pdbx_seq_one_letter_code
_entity_poly.pdbx_strand_id
1 'polypeptide(L)'
;MTSLLVLKERIKKFYGKYVVYVNPGLKFLFALFTFILINANLGFESRLNNLAVVLILALICAFSSVNTMLILSAVLINIHLIALSLGVAIIGGVLMLIMMLLYFRLAPKDGTVTLITPLAYACGIPSVVPITAGLLKSPVSAISVGCGTIIYFFLAFVKQNAAALGNATEEVADITQITEIIQKLFNNKEMNLMLIAFTITFIVVFVIRTRSMDHAWQIAIVVGGIINVLILLVGDYILNITNQIFGVILSNILAVLVGLVIQFFCFHVDFSRTEYAQFEDDEYYYYVKAIPKMYVTEPEKRVQRINPQKPIVQEEQSEES
;
A
#
# COMPACT_ATOMS: atom_id res chain seq x y z
N MET A 1 21.26 6.36 -14.88
CA MET A 1 20.50 7.24 -13.96
C MET A 1 19.67 8.30 -14.68
N THR A 2 20.23 9.01 -15.67
CA THR A 2 19.50 10.02 -16.47
C THR A 2 18.23 9.48 -17.13
N SER A 3 18.25 8.28 -17.71
CA SER A 3 17.05 7.66 -18.33
C SER A 3 15.90 7.41 -17.34
N LEU A 4 16.19 6.94 -16.11
CA LEU A 4 15.17 6.73 -15.08
C LEU A 4 14.56 8.05 -14.59
N LEU A 5 15.35 9.12 -14.52
CA LEU A 5 14.89 10.45 -14.15
C LEU A 5 14.00 11.07 -15.23
N VAL A 6 14.39 10.94 -16.50
CA VAL A 6 13.55 11.35 -17.64
C VAL A 6 12.23 10.57 -17.67
N LEU A 7 12.27 9.26 -17.39
CA LEU A 7 11.06 8.44 -17.28
C LEU A 7 10.15 8.93 -16.14
N LYS A 8 10.72 9.21 -14.96
CA LYS A 8 9.98 9.75 -13.81
C LYS A 8 9.30 11.07 -14.13
N GLU A 9 10.01 12.00 -14.79
CA GLU A 9 9.45 13.29 -15.21
C GLU A 9 8.34 13.12 -16.24
N ARG A 10 8.52 12.23 -17.23
CA ARG A 10 7.49 11.90 -18.21
C ARG A 10 6.23 11.33 -17.55
N ILE A 11 6.38 10.40 -16.61
CA ILE A 11 5.26 9.83 -15.84
C ILE A 11 4.54 10.94 -15.05
N LYS A 12 5.29 11.84 -14.38
CA LYS A 12 4.68 12.96 -13.65
C LYS A 12 3.92 13.92 -14.57
N LYS A 13 4.48 14.28 -15.72
CA LYS A 13 3.80 15.13 -16.72
C LYS A 13 2.54 14.46 -17.26
N PHE A 14 2.61 13.15 -17.57
CA PHE A 14 1.45 12.38 -18.01
C PHE A 14 0.36 12.33 -16.94
N TYR A 15 0.72 11.98 -15.70
CA TYR A 15 -0.23 11.94 -14.59
C TYR A 15 -0.86 13.32 -14.32
N GLY A 16 -0.07 14.39 -14.33
CA GLY A 16 -0.57 15.76 -14.16
C GLY A 16 -1.57 16.17 -15.25
N LYS A 17 -1.33 15.77 -16.50
CA LYS A 17 -2.23 16.08 -17.63
C LYS A 17 -3.54 15.27 -17.60
N TYR A 18 -3.50 14.01 -17.18
CA TYR A 18 -4.63 13.09 -17.25
C TYR A 18 -5.23 12.72 -15.87
N VAL A 19 -4.93 13.48 -14.81
CA VAL A 19 -5.32 13.17 -13.43
C VAL A 19 -6.83 12.89 -13.26
N VAL A 20 -7.67 13.60 -14.02
CA VAL A 20 -9.14 13.46 -14.00
C VAL A 20 -9.60 12.08 -14.48
N TYR A 21 -8.87 11.45 -15.41
CA TYR A 21 -9.19 10.12 -15.95
C TYR A 21 -8.41 9.00 -15.26
N VAL A 22 -7.14 9.26 -14.93
CA VAL A 22 -6.25 8.27 -14.32
C VAL A 22 -6.70 7.93 -12.90
N ASN A 23 -7.16 8.90 -12.10
CA ASN A 23 -7.58 8.65 -10.73
C ASN A 23 -8.79 7.70 -10.63
N PRO A 24 -9.92 7.94 -11.32
CA PRO A 24 -11.03 7.00 -11.35
C PRO A 24 -10.62 5.63 -11.91
N GLY A 25 -9.77 5.60 -12.95
CA GLY A 25 -9.29 4.34 -13.52
C GLY A 25 -8.47 3.50 -12.53
N LEU A 26 -7.55 4.12 -11.79
CA LEU A 26 -6.79 3.43 -10.73
C LEU A 26 -7.69 2.97 -9.58
N LYS A 27 -8.67 3.79 -9.17
CA LYS A 27 -9.66 3.39 -8.15
C LYS A 27 -10.51 2.22 -8.61
N PHE A 28 -10.94 2.22 -9.88
CA PHE A 28 -11.68 1.10 -10.47
C PHE A 28 -10.87 -0.19 -10.41
N LEU A 29 -9.61 -0.16 -10.87
CA LEU A 29 -8.74 -1.34 -10.84
C LEU A 29 -8.49 -1.84 -9.42
N PHE A 30 -8.24 -0.92 -8.49
CA PHE A 30 -8.08 -1.25 -7.07
C PHE A 30 -9.36 -1.88 -6.50
N ALA A 31 -10.52 -1.37 -6.88
CA ALA A 31 -11.81 -1.91 -6.45
C ALA A 31 -12.14 -3.27 -7.02
N LEU A 32 -11.92 -3.44 -8.31
CA LEU A 32 -12.06 -4.71 -8.98
C LEU A 32 -11.15 -5.77 -8.35
N PHE A 33 -9.88 -5.43 -8.13
CA PHE A 33 -8.92 -6.35 -7.51
C PHE A 33 -9.36 -6.76 -6.09
N THR A 34 -9.81 -5.80 -5.29
CA THR A 34 -10.29 -6.04 -3.92
C THR A 34 -11.48 -6.99 -3.89
N PHE A 35 -12.50 -6.72 -4.71
CA PHE A 35 -13.73 -7.51 -4.73
C PHE A 35 -13.51 -8.92 -5.33
N ILE A 36 -12.69 -9.04 -6.38
CA ILE A 36 -12.30 -10.37 -6.90
C ILE A 36 -11.60 -11.18 -5.81
N LEU A 37 -10.69 -10.57 -5.05
CA LEU A 37 -9.96 -11.28 -4.01
C LEU A 37 -10.87 -11.71 -2.86
N ILE A 38 -11.83 -10.86 -2.45
CA ILE A 38 -12.84 -11.22 -1.43
C ILE A 38 -13.64 -12.44 -1.91
N ASN A 39 -14.12 -12.41 -3.16
CA ASN A 39 -14.87 -13.52 -3.75
C ASN A 39 -14.03 -14.79 -3.85
N ALA A 40 -12.76 -14.70 -4.26
CA ALA A 40 -11.85 -15.84 -4.36
C ALA A 40 -11.52 -16.46 -2.99
N ASN A 41 -11.61 -15.70 -1.90
CA ASN A 41 -11.32 -16.20 -0.55
C ASN A 41 -12.53 -16.78 0.17
N LEU A 42 -13.71 -16.18 0.01
CA LEU A 42 -14.93 -16.62 0.70
C LEU A 42 -15.80 -17.48 -0.20
N GLY A 43 -16.20 -16.97 -1.38
CA GLY A 43 -16.91 -17.74 -2.41
C GLY A 43 -18.26 -18.36 -2.00
N PHE A 44 -18.75 -18.12 -0.78
CA PHE A 44 -19.91 -18.82 -0.20
C PHE A 44 -21.23 -18.49 -0.91
N GLU A 45 -21.35 -17.30 -1.52
CA GLU A 45 -22.58 -16.85 -2.18
C GLU A 45 -22.37 -16.82 -3.69
N SER A 46 -23.08 -17.70 -4.40
CA SER A 46 -22.94 -17.89 -5.85
C SER A 46 -23.38 -16.68 -6.68
N ARG A 47 -24.37 -15.91 -6.18
CA ARG A 47 -24.88 -14.70 -6.85
C ARG A 47 -23.84 -13.56 -6.87
N LEU A 48 -23.08 -13.43 -5.78
CA LEU A 48 -22.02 -12.42 -5.65
C LEU A 48 -20.72 -12.83 -6.35
N ASN A 49 -20.53 -14.13 -6.60
CA ASN A 49 -19.39 -14.63 -7.35
C ASN A 49 -19.50 -14.38 -8.87
N ASN A 50 -20.57 -13.72 -9.33
CA ASN A 50 -20.71 -13.32 -10.72
C ASN A 50 -19.82 -12.10 -11.02
N LEU A 51 -18.94 -12.25 -12.01
CA LEU A 51 -18.04 -11.19 -12.49
C LEU A 51 -18.79 -9.90 -12.84
N ALA A 52 -20.02 -9.98 -13.37
CA ALA A 52 -20.81 -8.81 -13.71
C ALA A 52 -21.15 -7.96 -12.47
N VAL A 53 -21.47 -8.59 -11.34
CA VAL A 53 -21.78 -7.90 -10.07
C VAL A 53 -20.53 -7.20 -9.53
N VAL A 54 -19.39 -7.89 -9.57
CA VAL A 54 -18.08 -7.34 -9.17
C VAL A 54 -17.70 -6.13 -10.02
N LEU A 55 -17.92 -6.20 -11.33
CA LEU A 55 -17.64 -5.09 -12.26
C LEU A 55 -18.49 -3.86 -11.97
N ILE A 56 -19.79 -4.04 -11.72
CA ILE A 56 -20.70 -2.93 -11.40
C ILE A 56 -20.30 -2.27 -10.08
N LEU A 57 -20.01 -3.06 -9.04
CA LEU A 57 -19.55 -2.53 -7.75
C LEU A 57 -18.23 -1.79 -7.88
N ALA A 58 -17.26 -2.33 -8.63
CA ALA A 58 -15.99 -1.66 -8.89
C ALA A 58 -16.18 -0.33 -9.64
N LEU A 59 -17.12 -0.28 -10.59
CA LEU A 59 -17.46 0.94 -11.33
C LEU A 59 -18.02 2.02 -10.40
N ILE A 60 -18.92 1.65 -9.48
CA ILE A 60 -19.46 2.58 -8.47
C ILE A 60 -18.32 3.12 -7.59
N CYS A 61 -17.39 2.25 -7.16
CA CYS A 61 -16.23 2.64 -6.38
C CYS A 61 -15.25 3.56 -7.12
N ALA A 62 -15.17 3.48 -8.46
CA ALA A 62 -14.29 4.31 -9.27
C ALA A 62 -14.56 5.81 -9.07
N PHE A 63 -15.84 6.17 -8.96
CA PHE A 63 -16.28 7.54 -8.76
C PHE A 63 -16.44 7.93 -7.28
N SER A 64 -16.35 6.95 -6.36
CA SER A 64 -16.57 7.18 -4.94
C SER A 64 -15.28 7.47 -4.14
N SER A 65 -15.46 7.71 -2.84
CA SER A 65 -14.37 7.82 -1.88
C SER A 65 -13.82 6.44 -1.53
N VAL A 66 -12.55 6.37 -1.12
CA VAL A 66 -11.95 5.10 -0.65
C VAL A 66 -12.65 4.58 0.61
N ASN A 67 -13.21 5.46 1.43
CA ASN A 67 -13.98 5.09 2.60
C ASN A 67 -15.30 4.38 2.22
N THR A 68 -15.94 4.81 1.14
CA THR A 68 -17.12 4.11 0.60
C THR A 68 -16.76 2.71 0.15
N MET A 69 -15.59 2.57 -0.51
CA MET A 69 -15.09 1.27 -0.95
C MET A 69 -14.82 0.33 0.24
N LEU A 70 -14.29 0.85 1.35
CA LEU A 70 -14.10 0.10 2.59
C LEU A 70 -15.43 -0.40 3.17
N ILE A 71 -16.46 0.47 3.19
CA ILE A 71 -17.81 0.10 3.63
C ILE A 71 -18.41 -0.99 2.74
N LEU A 72 -18.36 -0.80 1.41
CA LEU A 72 -18.85 -1.79 0.45
C LEU A 72 -18.12 -3.13 0.58
N SER A 73 -16.81 -3.11 0.82
CA SER A 73 -16.02 -4.34 1.04
C SER A 73 -16.51 -5.10 2.26
N ALA A 74 -16.77 -4.42 3.39
CA ALA A 74 -17.29 -5.09 4.58
C ALA A 74 -18.73 -5.59 4.41
N VAL A 75 -19.57 -4.85 3.69
CA VAL A 75 -20.93 -5.32 3.35
C VAL A 75 -20.84 -6.59 2.51
N LEU A 76 -20.00 -6.61 1.47
CA LEU A 76 -19.79 -7.80 0.64
C LEU A 76 -19.30 -8.99 1.45
N ILE A 77 -18.31 -8.79 2.32
CA ILE A 77 -17.84 -9.84 3.21
C ILE A 77 -18.97 -10.35 4.10
N ASN A 78 -19.75 -9.46 4.72
CA ASN A 78 -20.87 -9.85 5.57
C ASN A 78 -21.92 -10.67 4.82
N ILE A 79 -22.24 -10.32 3.57
CA ILE A 79 -23.19 -11.11 2.75
C ILE A 79 -22.65 -12.53 2.52
N HIS A 80 -21.35 -12.68 2.25
CA HIS A 80 -20.73 -14.01 2.16
C HIS A 80 -20.79 -14.78 3.48
N LEU A 81 -20.64 -14.10 4.62
CA LEU A 81 -20.77 -14.75 5.93
C LEU A 81 -22.21 -15.18 6.22
N ILE A 82 -23.21 -14.40 5.82
CA ILE A 82 -24.64 -14.77 5.97
C ILE A 82 -24.94 -16.05 5.19
N ALA A 83 -24.39 -16.18 3.98
CA ALA A 83 -24.52 -17.40 3.17
C ALA A 83 -23.87 -18.63 3.83
N LEU A 84 -22.91 -18.43 4.73
CA LEU A 84 -22.28 -19.51 5.49
C LEU A 84 -23.04 -19.86 6.78
N SER A 85 -23.28 -18.87 7.64
CA SER A 85 -24.00 -19.01 8.90
C SER A 85 -24.35 -17.63 9.48
N LEU A 86 -25.58 -17.48 9.97
CA LEU A 86 -26.04 -16.23 10.58
C LEU A 86 -25.20 -15.84 11.81
N GLY A 87 -24.78 -16.81 12.63
CA GLY A 87 -23.97 -16.57 13.81
C GLY A 87 -22.60 -15.95 13.48
N VAL A 88 -21.92 -16.51 12.47
CA VAL A 88 -20.63 -16.01 11.99
C VAL A 88 -20.76 -14.62 11.36
N ALA A 89 -21.87 -14.37 10.66
CA ALA A 89 -22.16 -13.06 10.09
C ALA A 89 -22.33 -11.98 11.18
N ILE A 90 -23.05 -12.28 12.27
CA ILE A 90 -23.21 -11.33 13.38
C ILE A 90 -21.85 -10.97 14.00
N ILE A 91 -21.02 -11.98 14.30
CA ILE A 91 -19.69 -11.77 14.87
C ILE A 91 -18.80 -10.96 13.91
N GLY A 92 -18.77 -11.35 12.63
CA GLY A 92 -18.00 -10.65 11.60
C GLY A 92 -18.48 -9.21 11.39
N GLY A 93 -19.78 -8.98 11.42
CA GLY A 93 -20.41 -7.66 11.33
C GLY A 93 -20.03 -6.76 12.49
N VAL A 94 -20.13 -7.25 13.73
CA VAL A 94 -19.72 -6.51 14.93
C VAL A 94 -18.23 -6.20 14.89
N LEU A 95 -17.39 -7.19 14.53
CA LEU A 95 -15.95 -6.99 14.42
C LEU A 95 -15.61 -5.91 13.38
N MET A 96 -16.19 -5.99 12.17
CA MET A 96 -15.96 -4.98 11.12
C MET A 96 -16.47 -3.61 11.52
N LEU A 97 -17.61 -3.54 12.23
CA LEU A 97 -18.15 -2.29 12.73
C LEU A 97 -17.21 -1.65 13.74
N ILE A 98 -16.71 -2.40 14.72
CA ILE A 98 -15.74 -1.90 15.71
C ILE A 98 -14.47 -1.42 14.99
N MET A 99 -13.93 -2.22 14.06
CA MET A 99 -12.73 -1.85 13.29
C MET A 99 -12.95 -0.60 12.43
N MET A 100 -14.13 -0.44 11.84
CA MET A 100 -14.50 0.76 11.08
C MET A 100 -14.63 1.98 11.96
N LEU A 101 -15.31 1.88 13.11
CA LEU A 101 -15.44 3.01 14.04
C LEU A 101 -14.07 3.47 14.52
N LEU A 102 -13.19 2.52 14.85
CA LEU A 102 -11.84 2.80 15.29
C LEU A 102 -11.00 3.44 14.17
N TYR A 103 -11.12 2.94 12.93
CA TYR A 103 -10.52 3.54 11.74
C TYR A 103 -11.03 4.96 11.45
N PHE A 104 -12.35 5.17 11.38
CA PHE A 104 -12.95 6.47 11.07
C PHE A 104 -12.66 7.51 12.15
N ARG A 105 -12.54 7.10 13.39
CA ARG A 105 -12.23 7.99 14.51
C ARG A 105 -10.78 8.46 14.50
N LEU A 106 -9.85 7.55 14.19
CA LEU A 106 -8.41 7.77 14.41
C LEU A 106 -7.67 8.11 13.11
N ALA A 107 -8.01 7.47 11.99
CA ALA A 107 -7.27 7.60 10.74
C ALA A 107 -8.17 7.67 9.49
N PRO A 108 -9.19 8.57 9.41
CA PRO A 108 -10.18 8.60 8.33
C PRO A 108 -9.61 8.87 6.92
N LYS A 109 -8.33 9.25 6.82
CA LYS A 109 -7.61 9.51 5.56
C LYS A 109 -6.77 8.32 5.08
N ASP A 110 -6.74 7.22 5.84
CA ASP A 110 -5.87 6.07 5.58
C ASP A 110 -6.62 4.82 5.10
N GLY A 111 -7.80 4.99 4.52
CA GLY A 111 -8.65 3.88 4.10
C GLY A 111 -8.01 2.99 3.05
N THR A 112 -7.07 3.54 2.27
CA THR A 112 -6.24 2.78 1.35
C THR A 112 -5.37 1.76 2.10
N VAL A 113 -4.77 2.13 3.24
CA VAL A 113 -3.90 1.25 4.04
C VAL A 113 -4.73 0.14 4.68
N THR A 114 -5.91 0.47 5.24
CA THR A 114 -6.78 -0.53 5.87
C THR A 114 -7.21 -1.61 4.87
N LEU A 115 -7.39 -1.23 3.61
CA LEU A 115 -7.80 -2.14 2.55
C LEU A 115 -6.64 -2.90 1.91
N ILE A 116 -5.49 -2.24 1.72
CA ILE A 116 -4.28 -2.87 1.16
C ILE A 116 -3.69 -3.90 2.09
N THR A 117 -3.91 -3.76 3.40
CA THR A 117 -3.38 -4.68 4.40
C THR A 117 -3.86 -6.12 4.18
N PRO A 118 -5.18 -6.43 4.25
CA PRO A 118 -5.66 -7.78 3.99
C PRO A 118 -5.38 -8.26 2.56
N LEU A 119 -5.34 -7.36 1.57
CA LEU A 119 -4.94 -7.68 0.20
C LEU A 119 -3.48 -8.17 0.14
N ALA A 120 -2.57 -7.51 0.84
CA ALA A 120 -1.16 -7.85 0.87
C ALA A 120 -0.92 -9.21 1.55
N TYR A 121 -1.68 -9.52 2.61
CA TYR A 121 -1.68 -10.85 3.22
C TYR A 121 -2.12 -11.93 2.25
N ALA A 122 -3.23 -11.72 1.53
CA ALA A 122 -3.72 -12.70 0.57
C ALA A 122 -2.79 -12.90 -0.64
N CYS A 123 -1.99 -11.88 -1.00
CA CYS A 123 -0.95 -11.97 -2.02
C CYS A 123 0.35 -12.60 -1.50
N GLY A 124 0.44 -12.96 -0.21
CA GLY A 124 1.65 -13.52 0.41
C GLY A 124 2.76 -12.51 0.67
N ILE A 125 2.45 -11.20 0.66
CA ILE A 125 3.43 -10.11 0.79
C ILE A 125 3.09 -9.11 1.93
N PRO A 126 2.70 -9.58 3.13
CA PRO A 126 2.15 -8.71 4.16
C PRO A 126 3.17 -7.70 4.72
N SER A 127 4.47 -8.03 4.69
CA SER A 127 5.56 -7.17 5.17
C SER A 127 5.74 -5.86 4.40
N VAL A 128 5.17 -5.75 3.18
CA VAL A 128 5.22 -4.51 2.38
C VAL A 128 4.49 -3.38 3.08
N VAL A 129 3.40 -3.70 3.78
CA VAL A 129 2.48 -2.71 4.33
C VAL A 129 3.09 -1.88 5.46
N PRO A 130 3.67 -2.45 6.53
CA PRO A 130 4.24 -1.65 7.62
C PRO A 130 5.38 -0.74 7.14
N ILE A 131 6.22 -1.20 6.20
CA ILE A 131 7.32 -0.39 5.66
C ILE A 131 6.79 0.76 4.80
N THR A 132 5.90 0.47 3.85
CA THR A 132 5.37 1.51 2.95
C THR A 132 4.45 2.50 3.66
N ALA A 133 3.64 2.04 4.63
CA ALA A 133 2.82 2.91 5.46
C ALA A 133 3.69 3.78 6.37
N GLY A 134 4.75 3.24 7.00
CA GLY A 134 5.67 4.04 7.81
C GLY A 134 6.40 5.12 7.01
N LEU A 135 6.68 4.85 5.73
CA LEU A 135 7.32 5.80 4.81
C LEU A 135 6.41 6.91 4.27
N LEU A 136 5.10 6.69 4.20
CA LEU A 136 4.19 7.65 3.56
C LEU A 136 3.22 8.32 4.51
N LYS A 137 2.87 7.65 5.62
CA LYS A 137 1.74 8.03 6.46
C LYS A 137 2.17 8.56 7.83
N SER A 138 1.16 8.90 8.63
CA SER A 138 1.27 9.48 9.97
C SER A 138 1.36 8.36 11.02
N PRO A 139 1.83 8.60 12.26
CA PRO A 139 1.99 7.53 13.23
C PRO A 139 0.67 6.84 13.60
N VAL A 140 -0.46 7.55 13.47
CA VAL A 140 -1.81 7.02 13.74
C VAL A 140 -2.21 5.93 12.73
N SER A 141 -1.55 5.88 11.57
CA SER A 141 -1.83 4.90 10.52
C SER A 141 -1.41 3.48 10.88
N ALA A 142 -0.62 3.28 11.95
CA ALA A 142 -0.33 1.94 12.49
C ALA A 142 -1.63 1.20 12.87
N ILE A 143 -2.62 1.96 13.33
CA ILE A 143 -3.94 1.45 13.71
C ILE A 143 -4.68 0.88 12.49
N SER A 144 -4.59 1.57 11.35
CA SER A 144 -5.17 1.11 10.08
C SER A 144 -4.56 -0.21 9.61
N VAL A 145 -3.24 -0.38 9.77
CA VAL A 145 -2.54 -1.65 9.51
C VAL A 145 -3.01 -2.75 10.48
N GLY A 146 -3.19 -2.42 11.76
CA GLY A 146 -3.74 -3.33 12.76
C GLY A 146 -5.15 -3.81 12.41
N CYS A 147 -6.07 -2.90 12.09
CA CYS A 147 -7.43 -3.22 11.69
C CYS A 147 -7.46 -4.17 10.48
N GLY A 148 -6.68 -3.88 9.45
CA GLY A 148 -6.62 -4.73 8.26
C GLY A 148 -6.01 -6.12 8.52
N THR A 149 -5.06 -6.22 9.45
CA THR A 149 -4.47 -7.49 9.88
C THR A 149 -5.51 -8.36 10.61
N ILE A 150 -6.25 -7.78 11.56
CA ILE A 150 -7.30 -8.49 12.31
C ILE A 150 -8.38 -9.00 11.36
N ILE A 151 -8.81 -8.17 10.39
CA ILE A 151 -9.80 -8.57 9.39
C ILE A 151 -9.28 -9.75 8.55
N TYR A 152 -8.03 -9.74 8.10
CA TYR A 152 -7.46 -10.86 7.35
C TYR A 152 -7.48 -12.17 8.15
N PHE A 153 -6.98 -12.15 9.40
CA PHE A 153 -6.94 -13.35 10.24
C PHE A 153 -8.33 -13.87 10.58
N PHE A 154 -9.31 -12.99 10.76
CA PHE A 154 -10.70 -13.38 10.91
C PHE A 154 -11.23 -14.12 9.67
N LEU A 155 -10.98 -13.58 8.47
CA LEU A 155 -11.43 -14.23 7.24
C LEU A 155 -10.70 -15.55 6.98
N ALA A 156 -9.41 -15.62 7.29
CA ALA A 156 -8.64 -16.86 7.22
C ALA A 156 -9.19 -17.93 8.18
N PHE A 157 -9.54 -17.55 9.41
CA PHE A 157 -10.17 -18.43 10.39
C PHE A 157 -11.52 -18.96 9.88
N VAL A 158 -12.38 -18.08 9.37
CA VAL A 158 -13.68 -18.48 8.80
C VAL A 158 -13.49 -19.42 7.61
N LYS A 159 -12.56 -19.12 6.71
CA LYS A 159 -12.27 -19.96 5.53
C LYS A 159 -11.79 -21.36 5.93
N GLN A 160 -10.86 -21.45 6.88
CA GLN A 160 -10.32 -22.73 7.35
C GLN A 160 -11.37 -23.57 8.09
N ASN A 161 -12.30 -22.93 8.79
CA ASN A 161 -13.33 -23.60 9.60
C ASN A 161 -14.71 -23.60 8.93
N ALA A 162 -14.80 -23.28 7.63
CA ALA A 162 -16.09 -23.07 6.95
C ALA A 162 -17.02 -24.28 7.06
N ALA A 163 -16.49 -25.50 6.88
CA ALA A 163 -17.26 -26.73 6.99
C ALA A 163 -17.80 -26.98 8.41
N ALA A 164 -17.04 -26.63 9.45
CA ALA A 164 -17.47 -26.76 10.83
C ALA A 164 -18.49 -25.68 11.22
N LEU A 165 -18.29 -24.46 10.73
CA LEU A 165 -19.15 -23.30 11.01
C LEU A 165 -20.48 -23.34 10.26
N GLY A 166 -20.51 -23.89 9.04
CA GLY A 166 -21.73 -24.04 8.25
C GLY A 166 -22.65 -25.18 8.70
N ASN A 167 -22.11 -26.17 9.42
CA ASN A 167 -22.87 -27.28 9.99
C ASN A 167 -23.33 -27.03 11.44
N ALA A 168 -22.90 -25.92 12.06
CA ALA A 168 -23.41 -25.52 13.36
C ALA A 168 -24.89 -25.12 13.18
N THR A 169 -25.78 -25.89 13.82
CA THR A 169 -27.24 -25.79 13.73
C THR A 169 -27.74 -24.35 13.84
N GLU A 170 -28.76 -24.01 13.05
CA GLU A 170 -29.42 -22.70 12.91
C GLU A 170 -30.00 -22.08 14.21
N GLU A 171 -29.77 -22.70 15.37
CA GLU A 171 -30.09 -22.07 16.64
C GLU A 171 -29.15 -20.88 16.84
N VAL A 172 -29.76 -19.74 17.20
CA VAL A 172 -29.08 -18.48 17.53
C VAL A 172 -27.79 -18.80 18.25
N ALA A 173 -26.66 -18.49 17.60
CA ALA A 173 -25.33 -18.90 18.01
C ALA A 173 -25.22 -18.86 19.53
N ASP A 174 -25.15 -20.06 20.11
CA ASP A 174 -25.13 -20.25 21.54
C ASP A 174 -24.00 -19.35 22.09
N ILE A 175 -24.27 -18.54 23.12
CA ILE A 175 -23.34 -17.49 23.58
C ILE A 175 -21.93 -18.08 23.84
N THR A 176 -21.88 -19.36 24.20
CA THR A 176 -20.68 -20.21 24.31
C THR A 176 -19.92 -20.38 22.99
N GLN A 177 -20.59 -20.68 21.88
CA GLN A 177 -19.95 -20.75 20.55
C GLN A 177 -19.39 -19.39 20.09
N ILE A 178 -20.13 -18.31 20.37
CA ILE A 178 -19.68 -16.94 20.06
C ILE A 178 -18.39 -16.61 20.82
N THR A 179 -18.39 -16.87 22.13
CA THR A 179 -17.23 -16.61 23.00
C THR A 179 -16.03 -17.47 22.64
N GLU A 180 -16.24 -18.73 22.24
CA GLU A 180 -15.17 -19.59 21.74
C GLU A 180 -14.54 -19.09 20.44
N ILE A 181 -15.34 -18.61 19.47
CA ILE A 181 -14.83 -18.06 18.21
C ILE A 181 -13.98 -16.81 18.50
N ILE A 182 -14.46 -15.92 19.36
CA ILE A 182 -13.73 -14.72 19.76
C ILE A 182 -12.42 -15.09 20.47
N GLN A 183 -12.46 -16.04 21.41
CA GLN A 183 -11.26 -16.50 22.12
C GLN A 183 -10.24 -17.13 21.16
N LYS A 184 -10.67 -17.97 20.22
CA LYS A 184 -9.78 -18.58 19.22
C LYS A 184 -9.17 -17.54 18.29
N LEU A 185 -9.92 -16.49 17.93
CA LEU A 185 -9.41 -15.38 17.12
C LEU A 185 -8.34 -14.57 17.86
N PHE A 186 -8.64 -14.08 19.08
CA PHE A 186 -7.72 -13.23 19.85
C PHE A 186 -6.53 -14.00 20.44
N ASN A 187 -6.68 -15.30 20.69
CA ASN A 187 -5.60 -16.16 21.15
C ASN A 187 -4.79 -16.76 19.98
N ASN A 188 -5.04 -16.32 18.75
CA ASN A 188 -4.23 -16.68 17.61
C ASN A 188 -2.83 -16.06 17.77
N LYS A 189 -1.85 -16.91 18.11
CA LYS A 189 -0.45 -16.53 18.32
C LYS A 189 0.17 -15.90 17.09
N GLU A 190 -0.18 -16.38 15.90
CA GLU A 190 0.31 -15.87 14.61
C GLU A 190 -0.20 -14.45 14.36
N MET A 191 -1.51 -14.22 14.57
CA MET A 191 -2.10 -12.90 14.44
C MET A 191 -1.44 -11.89 15.38
N ASN A 192 -1.26 -12.27 16.65
CA ASN A 192 -0.65 -11.39 17.66
C ASN A 192 0.81 -11.09 17.34
N LEU A 193 1.58 -12.09 16.89
CA LEU A 193 2.95 -11.88 16.43
C LEU A 193 3.02 -10.90 15.27
N MET A 194 2.17 -11.07 14.25
CA MET A 194 2.14 -10.19 13.08
C MET A 194 1.76 -8.76 13.47
N LEU A 195 0.78 -8.58 14.36
CA LEU A 195 0.35 -7.27 14.83
C LEU A 195 1.47 -6.54 15.57
N ILE A 196 2.18 -7.23 16.47
CA ILE A 196 3.33 -6.67 17.21
C ILE A 196 4.46 -6.34 16.24
N ALA A 197 4.85 -7.28 15.37
CA ALA A 197 5.93 -7.10 14.41
C ALA A 197 5.69 -5.92 13.47
N PHE A 198 4.47 -5.80 12.93
CA PHE A 198 4.12 -4.75 11.99
C PHE A 198 4.02 -3.40 12.67
N THR A 199 3.50 -3.35 13.90
CA THR A 199 3.44 -2.12 14.69
C THR A 199 4.83 -1.60 15.01
N ILE A 200 5.73 -2.46 15.51
CA ILE A 200 7.12 -2.08 15.83
C ILE A 200 7.85 -1.64 14.56
N THR A 201 7.75 -2.43 13.48
CA THR A 201 8.37 -2.09 12.20
C THR A 201 7.89 -0.74 11.68
N PHE A 202 6.57 -0.51 11.69
CA PHE A 202 5.97 0.75 11.27
C PHE A 202 6.52 1.94 12.08
N ILE A 203 6.57 1.80 13.42
CA ILE A 203 7.08 2.85 14.30
C ILE A 203 8.54 3.13 14.00
N VAL A 204 9.38 2.10 13.87
CA VAL A 204 10.81 2.27 13.58
C VAL A 204 11.01 2.98 12.25
N VAL A 205 10.33 2.55 11.18
CA VAL A 205 10.41 3.18 9.86
C VAL A 205 9.98 4.65 9.93
N PHE A 206 8.88 4.94 10.61
CA PHE A 206 8.37 6.31 10.79
C PHE A 206 9.35 7.20 11.55
N VAL A 207 9.91 6.71 12.66
CA VAL A 207 10.85 7.46 13.50
C VAL A 207 12.14 7.75 12.73
N ILE A 208 12.71 6.76 12.03
CA ILE A 208 13.95 6.97 11.26
C ILE A 208 13.71 7.96 10.11
N ARG A 209 12.61 7.80 9.37
CA ARG A 209 12.25 8.69 8.24
C ARG A 209 12.16 10.16 8.65
N THR A 210 11.71 10.44 9.87
CA THR A 210 11.48 11.81 10.35
C THR A 210 12.73 12.46 10.93
N ARG A 211 13.84 11.72 11.07
CA ARG A 211 15.12 12.30 11.50
C ARG A 211 15.78 13.08 10.36
N SER A 212 16.48 14.15 10.72
CA SER A 212 17.26 15.02 9.83
C SER A 212 18.60 14.41 9.38
N MET A 213 18.63 13.09 9.19
CA MET A 213 19.83 12.35 8.77
C MET A 213 19.91 12.27 7.25
N ASP A 214 21.13 12.25 6.71
CA ASP A 214 21.31 11.93 5.29
C ASP A 214 20.86 10.50 5.01
N HIS A 215 20.24 10.29 3.85
CA HIS A 215 19.70 9.00 3.46
C HIS A 215 18.67 8.39 4.42
N ALA A 216 18.02 9.20 5.28
CA ALA A 216 17.05 8.73 6.30
C ALA A 216 15.98 7.77 5.73
N TRP A 217 15.47 8.00 4.52
CA TRP A 217 14.51 7.11 3.88
C TRP A 217 15.09 5.74 3.52
N GLN A 218 16.34 5.68 3.03
CA GLN A 218 17.01 4.40 2.72
C GLN A 218 17.29 3.61 3.99
N ILE A 219 17.79 4.31 5.01
CA ILE A 219 18.06 3.72 6.32
C ILE A 219 16.76 3.18 6.92
N ALA A 220 15.66 3.95 6.85
CA ALA A 220 14.36 3.51 7.34
C ALA A 220 13.86 2.23 6.65
N ILE A 221 14.01 2.13 5.32
CA ILE A 221 13.62 0.93 4.57
C ILE A 221 14.44 -0.29 5.00
N VAL A 222 15.76 -0.16 5.01
CA VAL A 222 16.67 -1.29 5.30
C VAL A 222 16.53 -1.73 6.75
N VAL A 223 16.57 -0.79 7.70
CA VAL A 223 16.45 -1.08 9.13
C VAL A 223 15.06 -1.64 9.46
N GLY A 224 14.00 -1.08 8.87
CA GLY A 224 12.64 -1.60 9.01
C GLY A 224 12.51 -3.03 8.49
N GLY A 225 13.09 -3.33 7.32
CA GLY A 225 13.12 -4.68 6.76
C GLY A 225 13.83 -5.67 7.69
N ILE A 226 15.03 -5.35 8.14
CA ILE A 226 15.83 -6.19 9.05
C ILE A 226 15.08 -6.44 10.36
N ILE A 227 14.57 -5.39 11.01
CA ILE A 227 13.82 -5.52 12.28
C ILE A 227 12.58 -6.39 12.08
N ASN A 228 11.85 -6.20 10.99
CA ASN A 228 10.68 -7.02 10.70
C ASN A 228 11.03 -8.50 10.54
N VAL A 229 12.11 -8.84 9.81
CA VAL A 229 12.58 -10.23 9.71
C VAL A 229 12.95 -10.77 11.09
N LEU A 230 13.73 -10.00 11.87
CA LEU A 230 14.20 -10.44 13.18
C LEU A 230 13.04 -10.72 14.14
N ILE A 231 12.06 -9.82 14.23
CA ILE A 231 10.91 -10.00 15.12
C ILE A 231 10.09 -11.22 14.69
N LEU A 232 9.85 -11.40 13.38
CA LEU A 232 9.09 -12.54 12.88
C LEU A 232 9.80 -13.87 13.12
N LEU A 233 11.10 -13.97 12.80
CA LEU A 233 11.86 -15.22 13.01
C LEU A 233 12.02 -15.57 14.49
N VAL A 234 12.35 -14.59 15.33
CA VAL A 234 12.48 -14.80 16.78
C VAL A 234 11.12 -15.12 17.40
N GLY A 235 10.07 -14.42 16.97
CA GLY A 235 8.72 -14.66 17.44
C GLY A 235 8.18 -16.02 17.03
N ASP A 236 8.41 -16.45 15.78
CA ASP A 236 8.02 -17.77 15.29
C ASP A 236 8.70 -18.88 16.12
N TYR A 237 9.99 -18.72 16.43
CA TYR A 237 10.74 -19.65 17.26
C TYR A 237 10.20 -19.70 18.71
N ILE A 238 10.00 -18.55 19.36
CA ILE A 238 9.52 -18.48 20.76
C ILE A 238 8.11 -19.03 20.88
N LEU A 239 7.22 -18.69 19.94
CA LEU A 239 5.82 -19.08 19.97
C LEU A 239 5.57 -20.49 19.40
N ASN A 240 6.62 -21.16 18.90
CA ASN A 240 6.57 -22.44 18.19
C ASN A 240 5.54 -22.42 17.04
N ILE A 241 5.55 -21.35 16.24
CA ILE A 241 4.69 -21.20 15.07
C ILE A 241 5.47 -21.70 13.85
N THR A 242 4.87 -22.61 13.07
CA THR A 242 5.49 -23.14 11.85
C THR A 242 5.14 -22.26 10.64
N ASN A 243 5.51 -20.99 10.71
CA ASN A 243 5.41 -20.12 9.55
C ASN A 243 6.41 -20.55 8.48
N GLN A 244 6.04 -20.37 7.22
CA GLN A 244 6.96 -20.61 6.12
C GLN A 244 8.04 -19.51 6.14
N ILE A 245 9.21 -19.84 6.72
CA ILE A 245 10.39 -18.97 6.78
C ILE A 245 10.71 -18.36 5.40
N PHE A 246 10.59 -19.17 4.35
CA PHE A 246 10.79 -18.72 2.97
C PHE A 246 9.81 -17.61 2.56
N GLY A 247 8.54 -17.73 2.95
CA GLY A 247 7.51 -16.73 2.69
C GLY A 247 7.81 -15.41 3.40
N VAL A 248 8.26 -15.45 4.66
CA VAL A 248 8.64 -14.27 5.45
C VAL A 248 9.82 -13.53 4.83
N ILE A 249 10.83 -14.27 4.36
CA ILE A 249 12.00 -13.67 3.71
C ILE A 249 11.60 -13.02 2.38
N LEU A 250 10.82 -13.74 1.55
CA LEU A 250 10.39 -13.25 0.25
C LEU A 250 9.50 -12.01 0.37
N SER A 251 8.56 -12.00 1.31
CA SER A 251 7.68 -10.84 1.56
C SER A 251 8.49 -9.62 2.01
N ASN A 252 9.56 -9.82 2.79
CA ASN A 252 10.40 -8.74 3.26
C ASN A 252 11.31 -8.17 2.16
N ILE A 253 11.91 -9.03 1.33
CA ILE A 253 12.68 -8.59 0.15
C ILE A 253 11.78 -7.73 -0.75
N LEU A 254 10.55 -8.17 -1.00
CA LEU A 254 9.62 -7.37 -1.81
C LEU A 254 9.24 -6.06 -1.12
N ALA A 255 9.09 -6.05 0.21
CA ALA A 255 8.83 -4.84 0.99
C ALA A 255 9.94 -3.80 0.84
N VAL A 256 11.21 -4.23 0.89
CA VAL A 256 12.37 -3.37 0.67
C VAL A 256 12.39 -2.83 -0.76
N LEU A 257 12.15 -3.68 -1.77
CA LEU A 257 12.11 -3.26 -3.17
C LEU A 257 11.01 -2.23 -3.43
N VAL A 258 9.79 -2.48 -2.94
CA VAL A 258 8.67 -1.53 -3.06
C VAL A 258 8.99 -0.23 -2.32
N GLY A 259 9.60 -0.29 -1.14
CA GLY A 259 10.07 0.87 -0.39
C GLY A 259 11.05 1.74 -1.20
N LEU A 260 12.03 1.12 -1.88
CA LEU A 260 12.99 1.82 -2.72
C LEU A 260 12.33 2.46 -3.95
N VAL A 261 11.36 1.79 -4.56
CA VAL A 261 10.56 2.36 -5.66
C VAL A 261 9.79 3.59 -5.16
N ILE A 262 9.13 3.49 -4.01
CA ILE A 262 8.39 4.62 -3.41
C ILE A 262 9.34 5.77 -3.11
N GLN A 263 10.49 5.50 -2.51
CA GLN A 263 11.51 6.52 -2.26
C GLN A 263 11.92 7.21 -3.56
N PHE A 264 12.17 6.46 -4.64
CA PHE A 264 12.56 7.04 -5.93
C PHE A 264 11.49 8.00 -6.48
N PHE A 265 10.20 7.69 -6.34
CA PHE A 265 9.13 8.57 -6.83
C PHE A 265 8.86 9.77 -5.90
N CYS A 266 8.77 9.52 -4.59
CA CYS A 266 8.35 10.49 -3.58
C CYS A 266 9.50 11.35 -3.02
N PHE A 267 10.68 10.77 -2.81
CA PHE A 267 11.79 11.41 -2.09
C PHE A 267 13.15 11.09 -2.73
N HIS A 268 13.44 11.77 -3.85
CA HIS A 268 14.70 11.63 -4.58
C HIS A 268 15.45 12.97 -4.62
N VAL A 269 16.57 13.03 -3.90
CA VAL A 269 17.31 14.25 -3.55
C VAL A 269 18.81 13.96 -3.62
N ASP A 270 19.64 14.95 -3.98
CA ASP A 270 21.10 14.82 -4.06
C ASP A 270 21.77 15.28 -2.77
N PHE A 271 22.17 14.33 -1.92
CA PHE A 271 22.86 14.63 -0.66
C PHE A 271 24.29 15.15 -0.85
N SER A 272 24.89 14.99 -2.04
CA SER A 272 26.26 15.46 -2.32
C SER A 272 26.34 16.99 -2.40
N ARG A 273 25.22 17.65 -2.68
CA ARG A 273 25.09 19.11 -2.79
C ARG A 273 24.28 19.68 -1.62
N THR A 274 24.52 19.17 -0.42
CA THR A 274 23.84 19.66 0.79
C THR A 274 24.41 21.03 1.17
N GLU A 275 23.54 22.03 1.31
CA GLU A 275 23.90 23.38 1.73
C GLU A 275 23.30 23.68 3.11
N TYR A 276 24.08 24.34 3.96
CA TYR A 276 23.65 24.81 5.28
C TYR A 276 23.63 26.33 5.27
N ALA A 277 22.47 26.92 5.54
CA ALA A 277 22.29 28.36 5.64
C ALA A 277 21.86 28.73 7.05
N GLN A 278 22.43 29.82 7.56
CA GLN A 278 22.04 30.42 8.83
C GLN A 278 21.38 31.75 8.53
N PHE A 279 20.16 31.94 9.03
CA PHE A 279 19.46 33.22 8.99
C PHE A 279 19.29 33.71 10.41
N GLU A 280 19.42 35.01 10.61
CA GLU A 280 19.18 35.68 11.88
C GLU A 280 18.12 36.76 11.63
N ASP A 281 17.16 36.83 12.52
CA ASP A 281 16.17 37.90 12.64
C ASP A 281 16.22 38.43 14.07
N ASP A 282 15.55 39.55 14.35
CA ASP A 282 15.56 40.25 15.64
C ASP A 282 15.16 39.33 16.82
N GLU A 283 14.37 38.28 16.55
CA GLU A 283 13.89 37.32 17.55
C GLU A 283 14.50 35.91 17.46
N TYR A 284 15.05 35.49 16.31
CA TYR A 284 15.40 34.08 16.08
C TYR A 284 16.64 33.86 15.20
N TYR A 285 17.42 32.83 15.55
CA TYR A 285 18.39 32.18 14.68
C TYR A 285 17.79 30.93 14.02
N TYR A 286 17.76 30.90 12.69
CA TYR A 286 17.33 29.77 11.89
C TYR A 286 18.52 29.01 11.33
N TYR A 287 18.56 27.69 11.58
CA TYR A 287 19.49 26.77 10.94
C TYR A 287 18.75 25.96 9.88
N VAL A 288 19.04 26.21 8.61
CA VAL A 288 18.35 25.58 7.48
C VAL A 288 19.29 24.62 6.76
N LYS A 289 18.84 23.38 6.56
CA LYS A 289 19.49 22.40 5.69
C LYS A 289 18.73 22.33 4.37
N ALA A 290 19.37 22.76 3.29
CA ALA A 290 18.83 22.68 1.94
C ALA A 290 19.46 21.51 1.19
N ILE A 291 18.63 20.65 0.61
CA ILE A 291 19.09 19.50 -0.18
C ILE A 291 18.40 19.56 -1.56
N PRO A 292 19.14 19.72 -2.66
CA PRO A 292 18.56 19.94 -3.97
C PRO A 292 17.91 18.66 -4.51
N LYS A 293 16.71 18.81 -5.08
CA LYS A 293 16.03 17.71 -5.76
C LYS A 293 16.75 17.41 -7.08
N MET A 294 16.92 16.13 -7.38
CA MET A 294 17.49 15.67 -8.63
C MET A 294 16.47 15.84 -9.77
N TYR A 295 16.77 16.73 -10.72
CA TYR A 295 16.02 16.89 -11.97
C TYR A 295 16.96 16.75 -13.15
N VAL A 296 16.45 16.25 -14.28
CA VAL A 296 17.20 16.22 -15.54
C VAL A 296 16.42 17.07 -16.51
N THR A 297 16.97 18.22 -16.91
CA THR A 297 16.39 19.02 -17.98
C THR A 297 16.25 18.14 -19.22
N GLU A 298 15.03 17.97 -19.74
CA GLU A 298 14.79 17.21 -20.96
C GLU A 298 15.76 17.70 -22.04
N PRO A 299 16.49 16.81 -22.73
CA PRO A 299 17.39 17.25 -23.80
C PRO A 299 16.53 17.95 -24.85
N GLU A 300 16.76 19.25 -25.05
CA GLU A 300 16.09 20.01 -26.09
C GLU A 300 16.27 19.28 -27.42
N LYS A 301 15.15 19.00 -28.09
CA LYS A 301 15.14 18.40 -29.41
C LYS A 301 15.78 19.41 -30.37
N ARG A 302 17.11 19.37 -30.53
CA ARG A 302 17.84 20.21 -31.49
C ARG A 302 17.37 19.84 -32.89
N VAL A 303 16.42 20.60 -33.42
CA VAL A 303 16.02 20.50 -34.82
C VAL A 303 17.17 21.08 -35.63
N GLN A 304 18.03 20.21 -36.17
CA GLN A 304 19.03 20.64 -37.14
C GLN A 304 18.26 21.08 -38.39
N ARG A 305 18.19 22.40 -38.63
CA ARG A 305 17.72 22.93 -39.91
C ARG A 305 18.81 22.66 -40.95
N ILE A 306 18.60 21.67 -41.80
CA ILE A 306 19.43 21.45 -42.99
C ILE A 306 19.02 22.53 -43.99
N ASN A 307 19.81 23.60 -44.12
CA ASN A 307 19.62 24.56 -45.21
C ASN A 307 20.03 23.87 -46.53
N PRO A 308 19.17 23.82 -47.56
CA PRO A 308 19.59 23.37 -48.88
C PRO A 308 20.62 24.36 -49.43
N GLN A 309 21.82 23.87 -49.75
CA GLN A 309 22.84 24.67 -50.44
C GLN A 309 22.30 25.08 -51.81
N LYS A 310 22.29 26.38 -52.08
CA LYS A 310 21.95 26.94 -53.39
C LYS A 310 23.10 26.60 -54.35
N PRO A 311 22.85 26.05 -55.55
CA PRO A 311 23.92 25.78 -56.50
C PRO A 311 24.56 27.11 -56.91
N ILE A 312 25.88 27.21 -56.74
CA ILE A 312 26.66 28.32 -57.28
C ILE A 312 26.82 28.02 -58.77
N VAL A 313 26.10 28.75 -59.62
CA VAL A 313 26.36 28.79 -61.06
C VAL A 313 27.62 29.65 -61.23
N GLN A 314 28.72 29.02 -61.66
CA GLN A 314 29.90 29.72 -62.14
C GLN A 314 29.61 30.20 -63.56
N GLU A 315 29.45 31.50 -63.75
CA GLU A 315 29.60 32.13 -65.06
C GLU A 315 31.09 32.18 -65.39
N GLU A 316 31.53 31.32 -66.32
CA GLU A 316 32.83 31.46 -66.98
C GLU A 316 32.84 32.76 -67.79
N GLN A 317 33.59 33.74 -67.31
CA GLN A 317 34.15 34.78 -68.18
C GLN A 317 35.28 34.15 -69.00
N SER A 318 35.05 33.94 -70.29
CA SER A 318 36.10 33.79 -71.29
C SER A 318 36.15 35.06 -72.14
N GLU A 319 37.11 35.94 -71.84
CA GLU A 319 37.61 36.97 -72.74
C GLU A 319 38.53 36.34 -73.81
N GLU A 320 38.47 36.93 -75.02
CA GLU A 320 39.44 36.88 -76.14
C GLU A 320 39.62 35.58 -76.95
N SER A 321 38.99 35.50 -78.13
CA SER A 321 39.57 35.95 -79.43
C SER A 321 38.59 35.75 -80.60
#